data_AF-A0ABD2GVE9-F1
#
_entry.id   AF-A0ABD2GVE9-F1
#
_cell.length_a   1.000
_cell.length_b   1.000
_cell.length_c   1.000
_cell.angle_alpha   90.00
_cell.angle_beta   90.00
_cell.angle_gamma   90.00
#
_symmetry.space_group_name_H-M   'P 1'
#
loop_
_entity.id
_entity.type
_entity.pdbx_description
1 polymer ?
#
loop_
_entity_poly.entity_id
_entity_poly.type
_entity_poly.pdbx_seq_one_letter_code
_entity_poly.pdbx_strand_id
1 'polypeptide(L)'
;MITKDMLPLSFVEGEGFRELMNFVEPEYRVPTRKTIVSRVEQKYEEGVKKLKMDISQSEKVAITTDSWTALTTESYTTITCHYITDDWEMKSTVLQTRSSDERHTAQNIAAQLQAAAEEWGLTDKINACVHDNASNMVLANRTIADWESVPCYAHTLQLAINDGFKVGSVHRVVAACGRLVSHFHHSTVATAGLKKKQDAQNLPKHKLIQYSRTRWNSICDMFERLHEQRWAVSATLSDRTITKLNDARTLELTDQNWQVIEDILPALQSLKCATTALCSETHVCISLEQPVTNSLLTRHLMSIPGESRVVCEFKEAVATSHTPFTPTVFQGRFGAGA
;
A
#
# COMPACT_ATOMS: atom_id res chain seq x y z
N MET A 1 2.26 4.04 26.99
CA MET A 1 1.83 2.65 26.75
C MET A 1 0.56 2.64 25.92
N ILE A 2 -0.63 2.86 26.50
CA ILE A 2 -1.91 2.71 25.78
C ILE A 2 -1.95 3.39 24.41
N THR A 3 -1.69 4.70 24.33
CA THR A 3 -1.71 5.44 23.05
C THR A 3 -0.51 5.17 22.16
N LYS A 4 0.65 4.82 22.74
CA LYS A 4 1.91 4.63 22.01
C LYS A 4 2.01 3.24 21.39
N ASP A 5 1.51 2.25 22.10
CA ASP A 5 1.60 0.82 21.78
C ASP A 5 0.23 0.27 21.30
N MET A 6 -0.77 1.15 21.12
CA MET A 6 -2.12 0.83 20.67
C MET A 6 -2.81 -0.27 21.48
N LEU A 7 -2.66 -0.23 22.81
CA LEU A 7 -3.27 -1.22 23.71
C LEU A 7 -4.77 -0.95 23.91
N PRO A 8 -5.59 -1.99 24.13
CA PRO A 8 -6.97 -1.82 24.55
C PRO A 8 -7.08 -0.92 25.79
N LEU A 9 -8.11 -0.07 25.86
CA LEU A 9 -8.32 0.80 27.04
C LEU A 9 -8.56 0.00 28.33
N SER A 10 -9.04 -1.25 28.20
CA SER A 10 -9.18 -2.21 29.30
C SER A 10 -7.86 -2.83 29.77
N PHE A 11 -6.73 -2.52 29.14
CA PHE A 11 -5.42 -3.05 29.52
C PHE A 11 -5.10 -2.84 31.01
N VAL A 12 -5.50 -1.69 31.56
CA VAL A 12 -5.32 -1.35 32.99
C VAL A 12 -6.15 -2.21 33.95
N GLU A 13 -7.07 -3.02 33.42
CA GLU A 13 -7.93 -3.91 34.19
C GLU A 13 -7.40 -5.36 34.23
N GLY A 14 -6.37 -5.67 33.44
CA GLY A 14 -5.75 -6.99 33.43
C GLY A 14 -5.07 -7.33 34.76
N GLU A 15 -5.32 -8.53 35.26
CA GLU A 15 -4.78 -9.05 36.53
C GLU A 15 -3.25 -8.96 36.57
N GLY A 16 -2.55 -9.54 35.59
CA GLY A 16 -1.09 -9.51 35.56
C GLY A 16 -0.49 -8.10 35.47
N PHE A 17 -1.16 -7.13 34.81
CA PHE A 17 -0.69 -5.75 34.82
C PHE A 17 -0.84 -5.11 36.20
N ARG A 18 -1.95 -5.38 36.90
CA ARG A 18 -2.18 -4.87 38.25
C ARG A 18 -1.22 -5.49 39.26
N GLU A 19 -0.94 -6.79 39.16
CA GLU A 19 0.07 -7.47 39.97
C GLU A 19 1.45 -6.86 39.75
N LEU A 20 1.84 -6.65 38.48
CA LEU A 20 3.10 -5.99 38.14
C LEU A 20 3.18 -4.59 38.76
N MET A 21 2.14 -3.76 38.60
CA MET A 21 2.13 -2.41 39.16
C MET A 21 2.18 -2.43 40.69
N ASN A 22 1.48 -3.36 41.34
CA ASN A 22 1.52 -3.53 42.79
C ASN A 22 2.90 -4.00 43.30
N PHE A 23 3.65 -4.76 42.50
CA PHE A 23 5.02 -5.13 42.83
C PHE A 23 6.00 -3.96 42.62
N VAL A 24 5.85 -3.21 41.52
CA VAL A 24 6.74 -2.11 41.14
C VAL A 24 6.55 -0.87 42.02
N GLU A 25 5.29 -0.49 42.26
CA GLU A 25 4.92 0.67 43.08
C GLU A 25 3.63 0.35 43.85
N PRO A 26 3.72 -0.26 45.04
CA PRO A 26 2.56 -0.73 45.81
C PRO A 26 1.56 0.37 46.18
N GLU A 27 2.00 1.63 46.30
CA GLU A 27 1.11 2.75 46.63
C GLU A 27 0.39 3.31 45.39
N TYR A 28 0.81 2.95 44.18
CA TYR A 28 0.19 3.42 42.96
C TYR A 28 -1.15 2.73 42.71
N ARG A 29 -2.22 3.52 42.78
CA ARG A 29 -3.57 3.06 42.40
C ARG A 29 -3.74 3.11 40.89
N VAL A 30 -3.71 1.94 40.26
CA VAL A 30 -3.96 1.78 38.83
C VAL A 30 -5.34 2.39 38.49
N PRO A 31 -5.42 3.32 37.52
CA PRO A 31 -6.69 3.95 37.14
C PRO A 31 -7.66 2.94 36.52
N THR A 32 -8.96 3.19 36.69
CA THR A 32 -10.00 2.41 36.01
C THR A 32 -9.99 2.67 34.51
N ARG A 33 -10.58 1.76 33.72
CA ARG A 33 -10.80 1.98 32.28
C ARG A 33 -11.55 3.30 32.03
N LYS A 34 -12.57 3.62 32.83
CA LYS A 34 -13.33 4.88 32.70
C LYS A 34 -12.45 6.11 32.89
N THR A 35 -11.56 6.08 33.87
CA THR A 35 -10.58 7.16 34.10
C THR A 35 -9.60 7.28 32.93
N ILE A 36 -9.16 6.16 32.36
CA ILE A 36 -8.29 6.17 31.18
C ILE A 36 -9.01 6.76 29.96
N VAL A 37 -10.26 6.37 29.70
CA VAL A 37 -11.09 6.91 28.61
C VAL A 37 -11.14 8.44 28.70
N SER A 38 -11.56 8.97 29.86
CA SER A 38 -11.65 10.43 30.07
C SER A 38 -10.31 11.15 29.86
N ARG A 39 -9.19 10.55 30.29
CA ARG A 39 -7.85 11.14 30.07
C ARG A 39 -7.44 11.10 28.60
N VAL A 40 -7.82 10.06 27.86
CA VAL A 40 -7.55 9.96 26.41
C VAL A 40 -8.38 10.97 25.64
N GLU A 41 -9.66 11.13 25.98
CA GLU A 41 -10.54 12.15 25.41
C GLU A 41 -10.01 13.57 25.66
N GLN A 42 -9.61 13.87 26.90
CA GLN A 42 -9.00 15.17 27.22
C GLN A 42 -7.73 15.41 26.39
N LYS A 43 -6.83 14.43 26.30
CA LYS A 43 -5.62 14.53 25.47
C LYS A 43 -5.94 14.70 23.99
N TYR A 44 -7.00 14.07 23.50
CA TYR A 44 -7.47 14.25 22.14
C TYR A 44 -7.91 15.70 21.91
N GLU A 45 -8.75 16.26 22.79
CA GLU A 45 -9.19 17.66 22.68
C GLU A 45 -8.02 18.66 22.72
N GLU A 46 -7.07 18.47 23.63
CA GLU A 46 -5.84 19.26 23.71
C GLU A 46 -5.01 19.14 22.42
N GLY A 47 -4.89 17.93 21.88
CA GLY A 47 -4.23 17.64 20.62
C GLY A 47 -4.91 18.31 19.42
N VAL A 48 -6.23 18.25 19.32
CA VAL A 48 -7.01 18.91 18.26
C VAL A 48 -6.83 20.43 18.34
N LYS A 49 -6.92 21.03 19.52
CA LYS A 49 -6.71 22.47 19.70
C LYS A 49 -5.32 22.89 19.25
N LYS A 50 -4.28 22.16 19.68
CA LYS A 50 -2.91 22.41 19.27
C LYS A 50 -2.74 22.28 17.76
N LEU A 51 -3.26 21.19 17.18
CA LEU A 51 -3.11 20.93 15.76
C LEU A 51 -3.81 21.99 14.89
N LYS A 52 -5.01 22.45 15.29
CA LYS A 52 -5.68 23.57 14.62
C LYS A 52 -4.84 24.85 14.68
N MET A 53 -4.22 25.14 15.82
CA MET A 53 -3.31 26.29 15.96
C MET A 53 -2.09 26.14 15.05
N ASP A 54 -1.45 24.97 15.04
CA ASP A 54 -0.27 24.70 14.21
C ASP A 54 -0.60 24.84 12.71
N ILE A 55 -1.70 24.25 12.24
CA ILE A 55 -2.14 24.36 10.83
C ILE A 55 -2.60 25.79 10.49
N SER A 56 -3.11 26.55 11.46
CA SER A 56 -3.57 27.93 11.22
C SER A 56 -2.44 28.86 10.76
N GLN A 57 -1.18 28.53 11.06
CA GLN A 57 0.00 29.27 10.64
C GLN A 57 0.32 29.10 9.15
N SER A 58 -0.04 27.97 8.55
CA SER A 58 0.19 27.72 7.12
C SER A 58 -0.84 28.46 6.26
N GLU A 59 -0.37 29.15 5.22
CA GLU A 59 -1.25 29.86 4.26
C GLU A 59 -2.10 28.88 3.43
N LYS A 60 -1.47 27.80 2.95
CA LYS A 60 -2.10 26.75 2.15
C LYS A 60 -1.71 25.38 2.67
N VAL A 61 -2.62 24.42 2.46
CA VAL A 61 -2.44 23.01 2.83
C VAL A 61 -2.89 22.13 1.66
N ALA A 62 -2.32 20.93 1.59
CA ALA A 62 -2.84 19.87 0.75
C ALA A 62 -3.47 18.79 1.64
N ILE A 63 -4.43 18.05 1.11
CA ILE A 63 -5.00 16.89 1.81
C ILE A 63 -4.79 15.62 0.99
N THR A 64 -4.70 14.49 1.67
CA THR A 64 -4.84 13.16 1.04
C THR A 64 -6.08 12.48 1.62
N THR A 65 -6.85 11.82 0.78
CA THR A 65 -8.00 11.02 1.18
C THR A 65 -7.75 9.55 0.88
N ASP A 66 -8.07 8.70 1.85
CA ASP A 66 -8.04 7.24 1.68
C ASP A 66 -9.36 6.66 2.15
N SER A 67 -10.10 6.05 1.23
CA SER A 67 -11.37 5.40 1.50
C SER A 67 -11.18 3.89 1.47
N TRP A 68 -11.53 3.23 2.58
CA TRP A 68 -11.29 1.81 2.76
C TRP A 68 -12.48 1.14 3.44
N THR A 69 -12.64 -0.15 3.18
CA THR A 69 -13.69 -0.98 3.81
C THR A 69 -13.05 -1.89 4.85
N ALA A 70 -13.53 -1.80 6.08
CA ALA A 70 -13.11 -2.66 7.17
C ALA A 70 -13.57 -4.10 6.95
N LEU A 71 -12.96 -5.04 7.68
CA LEU A 71 -13.40 -6.45 7.68
C LEU A 71 -14.82 -6.62 8.22
N THR A 72 -15.30 -5.65 9.02
CA THR A 72 -16.69 -5.52 9.49
C THR A 72 -17.65 -5.03 8.41
N THR A 73 -17.17 -4.83 7.17
CA THR A 73 -17.92 -4.29 6.01
C THR A 73 -18.33 -2.82 6.13
N GLU A 74 -17.85 -2.13 7.16
CA GLU A 74 -18.04 -0.69 7.33
C GLU A 74 -17.06 0.08 6.45
N SER A 75 -17.53 1.13 5.79
CA SER A 75 -16.68 2.02 4.99
C SER A 75 -16.15 3.15 5.86
N TYR A 76 -14.87 3.45 5.73
CA TYR A 76 -14.22 4.57 6.37
C TYR A 76 -13.55 5.47 5.33
N THR A 77 -13.50 6.76 5.63
CA THR A 77 -12.68 7.74 4.90
C THR A 77 -11.75 8.40 5.90
N THR A 78 -10.45 8.31 5.63
CA THR A 78 -9.40 9.00 6.38
C THR A 78 -8.96 10.23 5.60
N ILE A 79 -8.87 11.37 6.28
CA ILE A 79 -8.37 12.63 5.72
C ILE A 79 -7.09 13.00 6.47
N THR A 80 -6.00 13.17 5.72
CA THR A 80 -4.71 13.60 6.25
C THR A 80 -4.37 14.96 5.65
N CYS A 81 -3.92 15.89 6.49
CA CYS A 81 -3.48 17.22 6.09
C CYS A 81 -1.96 17.26 6.00
N HIS A 82 -1.47 17.91 4.95
CA HIS A 82 -0.06 18.08 4.64
C HIS A 82 0.23 19.57 4.51
N TYR A 83 1.22 20.04 5.27
CA TYR A 83 1.61 21.44 5.30
C TYR A 83 3.11 21.58 5.57
N ILE A 84 3.67 22.75 5.26
CA ILE A 84 5.06 23.09 5.49
C ILE A 84 5.11 24.18 6.55
N THR A 85 5.95 24.01 7.56
CA THR A 85 6.18 25.01 8.61
C THR A 85 7.14 26.10 8.14
N ASP A 86 7.24 27.20 8.90
CA ASP A 86 8.19 28.29 8.62
C ASP A 86 9.66 27.82 8.63
N ASP A 87 9.96 26.75 9.36
CA ASP A 87 11.27 26.08 9.40
C ASP A 87 11.52 25.16 8.20
N TRP A 88 10.65 25.19 7.17
CA TRP A 88 10.70 24.33 5.99
C TRP A 88 10.57 22.83 6.30
N GLU A 89 9.90 22.49 7.40
CA GLU A 89 9.59 21.10 7.74
C GLU A 89 8.22 20.70 7.19
N MET A 90 8.17 19.60 6.44
CA MET A 90 6.91 18.97 6.08
C MET A 90 6.27 18.31 7.30
N LYS A 91 4.99 18.58 7.52
CA LYS A 91 4.14 17.91 8.51
C LYS A 91 3.02 17.18 7.79
N SER A 92 2.77 15.95 8.23
CA SER A 92 1.65 15.10 7.81
C SER A 92 0.88 14.69 9.06
N THR A 93 -0.42 14.95 9.07
CA THR A 93 -1.26 14.71 10.25
C THR A 93 -2.63 14.18 9.85
N VAL A 94 -3.07 13.10 10.48
CA VAL A 94 -4.43 12.60 10.29
C VAL A 94 -5.38 13.54 11.01
N LEU A 95 -6.27 14.19 10.24
CA LEU A 95 -7.32 15.03 10.80
C LEU A 95 -8.43 14.17 11.38
N GLN A 96 -8.91 13.22 10.57
CA GLN A 96 -10.01 12.36 10.99
C GLN A 96 -10.07 11.07 10.19
N THR A 97 -10.67 10.06 10.82
CA THR A 97 -11.15 8.83 10.18
C THR A 97 -12.61 8.67 10.58
N ARG A 98 -13.52 8.75 9.61
CA ARG A 98 -14.96 8.65 9.86
C ARG A 98 -15.56 7.52 9.07
N SER A 99 -16.49 6.78 9.68
CA SER A 99 -17.32 5.86 8.93
C SER A 99 -18.27 6.64 8.03
N SER A 100 -18.63 6.06 6.90
CA SER A 100 -19.70 6.55 6.03
C SER A 100 -20.65 5.41 5.74
N ASP A 101 -21.90 5.59 6.16
CA ASP A 101 -23.00 4.67 5.87
C ASP A 101 -23.71 5.05 4.56
N GLU A 102 -23.33 6.19 3.98
CA GLU A 102 -23.91 6.71 2.77
C GLU A 102 -23.28 6.10 1.52
N ARG A 103 -24.00 6.20 0.40
CA ARG A 103 -23.41 5.88 -0.91
C ARG A 103 -22.30 6.89 -1.20
N HIS A 104 -21.18 6.39 -1.72
CA HIS A 104 -20.03 7.17 -2.19
C HIS A 104 -20.31 7.91 -3.50
N THR A 105 -21.39 8.70 -3.56
CA THR A 105 -21.66 9.63 -4.66
C THR A 105 -20.72 10.82 -4.56
N ALA A 106 -20.50 11.53 -5.67
CA ALA A 106 -19.64 12.72 -5.66
C ALA A 106 -20.16 13.81 -4.69
N GLN A 107 -21.49 13.96 -4.58
CA GLN A 107 -22.13 14.93 -3.69
C GLN A 107 -21.87 14.60 -2.22
N ASN A 108 -22.03 13.34 -1.82
CA ASN A 108 -21.84 12.92 -0.43
C ASN A 108 -20.36 13.01 -0.03
N ILE A 109 -19.46 12.60 -0.93
CA ILE A 109 -18.01 12.76 -0.74
C ILE A 109 -17.66 14.24 -0.58
N ALA A 110 -18.13 15.11 -1.48
CA ALA A 110 -17.84 16.54 -1.40
C ALA A 110 -18.36 17.16 -0.09
N ALA A 111 -19.59 16.81 0.32
CA ALA A 111 -20.16 17.26 1.59
C ALA A 111 -19.32 16.79 2.78
N GLN A 112 -18.86 15.53 2.79
CA GLN A 112 -17.98 15.00 3.83
C GLN A 112 -16.64 15.76 3.90
N LEU A 113 -16.04 16.04 2.74
CA LEU A 113 -14.76 16.75 2.65
C LEU A 113 -14.90 18.23 3.04
N GLN A 114 -15.98 18.90 2.63
CA GLN A 114 -16.26 20.29 2.98
C GLN A 114 -16.56 20.43 4.47
N ALA A 115 -17.36 19.52 5.05
CA ALA A 115 -17.61 19.50 6.49
C ALA A 115 -16.31 19.29 7.28
N ALA A 116 -15.39 18.45 6.78
CA ALA A 116 -14.06 18.30 7.35
C ALA A 116 -13.26 19.60 7.26
N ALA A 117 -13.24 20.24 6.09
CA ALA A 117 -12.54 21.50 5.90
C ALA A 117 -13.06 22.58 6.84
N GLU A 118 -14.37 22.72 6.99
CA GLU A 118 -15.00 23.66 7.93
C GLU A 118 -14.65 23.35 9.39
N GLU A 119 -14.79 22.09 9.82
CA GLU A 119 -14.49 21.66 11.18
C GLU A 119 -13.04 21.97 11.57
N TRP A 120 -12.11 21.82 10.63
CA TRP A 120 -10.69 22.06 10.84
C TRP A 120 -10.24 23.49 10.51
N GLY A 121 -11.13 24.37 10.04
CA GLY A 121 -10.81 25.76 9.68
C GLY A 121 -9.92 25.88 8.43
N LEU A 122 -10.13 24.99 7.45
CA LEU A 122 -9.30 24.83 6.25
C LEU A 122 -10.00 25.20 4.94
N THR A 123 -11.26 25.66 4.99
CA THR A 123 -12.10 25.91 3.79
C THR A 123 -11.37 26.68 2.69
N ASP A 124 -10.68 27.77 3.04
CA ASP A 124 -9.94 28.61 2.06
C ASP A 124 -8.45 28.27 1.93
N LYS A 125 -7.99 27.23 2.64
CA LYS A 125 -6.58 26.83 2.72
C LYS A 125 -6.24 25.62 1.85
N ILE A 126 -7.20 24.73 1.62
CA ILE A 126 -6.97 23.51 0.83
C ILE A 126 -6.76 23.90 -0.63
N ASN A 127 -5.60 23.57 -1.18
CA ASN A 127 -5.28 23.81 -2.59
C ASN A 127 -5.42 22.56 -3.46
N ALA A 128 -5.19 21.39 -2.87
CA ALA A 128 -5.15 20.13 -3.58
C ALA A 128 -5.63 18.99 -2.68
N CYS A 129 -6.31 18.03 -3.31
CA CYS A 129 -6.69 16.76 -2.72
C CYS A 129 -6.08 15.62 -3.53
N VAL A 130 -5.21 14.85 -2.89
CA VAL A 130 -4.63 13.62 -3.45
C VAL A 130 -5.54 12.44 -3.13
N HIS A 131 -5.89 11.63 -4.13
CA HIS A 131 -6.85 10.54 -3.98
C HIS A 131 -6.58 9.34 -4.90
N ASP A 132 -7.29 8.23 -4.72
CA ASP A 132 -7.09 6.93 -5.39
C ASP A 132 -7.68 6.81 -6.81
N ASN A 133 -7.89 7.91 -7.53
CA ASN A 133 -8.57 7.93 -8.84
C ASN A 133 -10.04 7.48 -8.89
N ALA A 134 -10.73 7.25 -7.76
CA ALA A 134 -12.16 6.96 -7.80
C ALA A 134 -12.94 8.08 -8.53
N SER A 135 -13.76 7.72 -9.53
CA SER A 135 -14.43 8.70 -10.40
C SER A 135 -15.30 9.70 -9.64
N ASN A 136 -16.00 9.25 -8.60
CA ASN A 136 -16.81 10.12 -7.75
C ASN A 136 -15.95 11.04 -6.88
N MET A 137 -14.76 10.62 -6.46
CA MET A 137 -13.80 11.45 -5.74
C MET A 137 -13.19 12.52 -6.66
N VAL A 138 -12.88 12.17 -7.90
CA VAL A 138 -12.46 13.14 -8.93
C VAL A 138 -13.53 14.20 -9.14
N LEU A 139 -14.78 13.77 -9.32
CA LEU A 139 -15.92 14.67 -9.54
C LEU A 139 -16.18 15.57 -8.31
N ALA A 140 -16.12 15.01 -7.10
CA ALA A 140 -16.27 15.75 -5.86
C ALA A 140 -15.25 16.88 -5.75
N ASN A 141 -13.97 16.58 -5.97
CA ASN A 141 -12.89 17.56 -5.86
C ASN A 141 -12.97 18.63 -6.96
N ARG A 142 -13.11 18.25 -8.23
CA ARG A 142 -13.05 19.19 -9.36
C ARG A 142 -14.30 20.04 -9.54
N THR A 143 -15.47 19.48 -9.26
CA THR A 143 -16.75 20.10 -9.67
C THR A 143 -17.53 20.67 -8.49
N ILE A 144 -17.29 20.19 -7.27
CA ILE A 144 -18.07 20.57 -6.09
C ILE A 144 -17.21 21.32 -5.07
N ALA A 145 -16.05 20.78 -4.72
CA ALA A 145 -15.14 21.41 -3.75
C ALA A 145 -14.24 22.49 -4.36
N ASP A 146 -14.04 22.46 -5.68
CA ASP A 146 -13.14 23.36 -6.42
C ASP A 146 -11.68 23.28 -5.94
N TRP A 147 -11.20 22.06 -5.69
CA TRP A 147 -9.81 21.78 -5.32
C TRP A 147 -9.06 21.13 -6.48
N GLU A 148 -7.74 21.33 -6.53
CA GLU A 148 -6.89 20.59 -7.47
C GLU A 148 -6.99 19.09 -7.16
N SER A 149 -7.55 18.33 -8.10
CA SER A 149 -7.76 16.88 -7.95
C SER A 149 -6.54 16.15 -8.48
N VAL A 150 -5.75 15.63 -7.55
CA VAL A 150 -4.46 15.00 -7.82
C VAL A 150 -4.58 13.47 -7.69
N PRO A 151 -4.46 12.72 -8.79
CA PRO A 151 -4.26 11.28 -8.76
C PRO A 151 -3.09 10.86 -7.86
N CYS A 152 -3.32 9.88 -6.99
CA CYS A 152 -2.24 9.21 -6.30
C CYS A 152 -1.36 8.48 -7.32
N TYR A 153 -0.10 8.89 -7.42
CA TYR A 153 0.85 8.29 -8.35
C TYR A 153 0.99 6.78 -8.14
N ALA A 154 1.17 6.35 -6.89
CA ALA A 154 1.36 4.94 -6.57
C ALA A 154 0.15 4.08 -6.95
N HIS A 155 -1.06 4.59 -6.70
CA HIS A 155 -2.29 3.91 -7.12
C HIS A 155 -2.40 3.86 -8.66
N THR A 156 -2.09 4.97 -9.33
CA THR A 156 -2.07 5.07 -10.79
C THR A 156 -1.11 4.07 -11.42
N LEU A 157 0.13 4.00 -10.90
CA LEU A 157 1.13 3.03 -11.35
C LEU A 157 0.66 1.60 -11.09
N GLN A 158 0.05 1.34 -9.92
CA GLN A 158 -0.53 0.04 -9.61
C GLN A 158 -1.62 -0.38 -10.62
N LEU A 159 -2.51 0.54 -11.04
CA LEU A 159 -3.52 0.25 -12.06
C LEU A 159 -2.87 -0.16 -13.39
N ALA A 160 -1.85 0.58 -13.84
CA ALA A 160 -1.12 0.26 -15.06
C ALA A 160 -0.39 -1.09 -14.97
N ILE A 161 0.23 -1.40 -13.83
CA ILE A 161 0.90 -2.69 -13.60
C ILE A 161 -0.12 -3.84 -13.61
N ASN A 162 -1.31 -3.63 -13.05
CA ASN A 162 -2.38 -4.63 -13.08
C ASN A 162 -2.83 -4.93 -14.52
N ASP A 163 -2.79 -3.96 -15.43
CA ASP A 163 -3.03 -4.22 -16.87
C ASP A 163 -1.92 -5.08 -17.48
N GLY A 164 -0.66 -4.85 -17.11
CA GLY A 164 0.45 -5.77 -17.44
C GLY A 164 0.18 -7.20 -16.95
N PHE A 165 -0.32 -7.37 -15.73
CA PHE A 165 -0.67 -8.69 -15.20
C PHE A 165 -1.90 -9.35 -15.87
N LYS A 166 -2.69 -8.61 -16.67
CA LYS A 166 -3.78 -9.17 -17.49
C LYS A 166 -3.28 -9.80 -18.79
N VAL A 167 -2.03 -9.55 -19.19
CA VAL A 167 -1.41 -10.24 -20.34
C VAL A 167 -1.49 -11.74 -20.11
N GLY A 168 -2.10 -12.47 -21.07
CA GLY A 168 -2.62 -13.81 -20.81
C GLY A 168 -1.56 -14.83 -20.36
N SER A 169 -0.33 -14.75 -20.87
CA SER A 169 0.81 -15.57 -20.43
C SER A 169 1.19 -15.28 -18.98
N VAL A 170 1.32 -14.00 -18.62
CA VAL A 170 1.66 -13.53 -17.27
C VAL A 170 0.57 -13.90 -16.28
N HIS A 171 -0.69 -13.62 -16.61
CA HIS A 171 -1.85 -13.92 -15.78
C HIS A 171 -1.90 -15.39 -15.37
N ARG A 172 -1.68 -16.31 -16.33
CA ARG A 172 -1.66 -17.75 -16.08
C ARG A 172 -0.53 -18.15 -15.13
N VAL A 173 0.66 -17.56 -15.28
CA VAL A 173 1.81 -17.83 -14.43
C VAL A 173 1.59 -17.33 -13.00
N VAL A 174 1.09 -16.11 -12.83
CA VAL A 174 0.72 -15.56 -11.51
C VAL A 174 -0.30 -16.46 -10.81
N ALA A 175 -1.33 -16.90 -11.53
CA ALA A 175 -2.35 -17.79 -10.98
C ALA A 175 -1.79 -19.17 -10.61
N ALA A 176 -0.91 -19.75 -11.43
CA ALA A 176 -0.25 -21.03 -11.15
C ALA A 176 0.66 -20.94 -9.92
N CYS A 177 1.49 -19.89 -9.84
CA CYS A 177 2.34 -19.60 -8.68
C CYS A 177 1.50 -19.44 -7.40
N GLY A 178 0.38 -18.71 -7.48
CA GLY A 178 -0.52 -18.55 -6.33
C GLY A 178 -1.09 -19.86 -5.81
N ARG A 179 -1.52 -20.78 -6.70
CA ARG A 179 -2.00 -22.11 -6.30
C ARG A 179 -0.90 -22.96 -5.68
N LEU A 180 0.29 -22.93 -6.28
CA LEU A 180 1.47 -23.61 -5.77
C LEU A 180 1.81 -23.16 -4.35
N VAL A 181 1.94 -21.85 -4.14
CA VAL A 181 2.27 -21.30 -2.81
C VAL A 181 1.18 -21.62 -1.79
N SER A 182 -0.09 -21.48 -2.16
CA SER A 182 -1.23 -21.83 -1.29
C SER A 182 -1.17 -23.28 -0.82
N HIS A 183 -0.78 -24.23 -1.68
CA HIS A 183 -0.60 -25.62 -1.27
C HIS A 183 0.42 -25.77 -0.14
N PHE A 184 1.58 -25.11 -0.23
CA PHE A 184 2.59 -25.16 0.84
C PHE A 184 2.09 -24.52 2.14
N HIS A 185 1.32 -23.43 2.07
CA HIS A 185 0.74 -22.79 3.27
C HIS A 185 -0.28 -23.67 3.98
N HIS A 186 -1.02 -24.51 3.25
CA HIS A 186 -2.05 -25.39 3.83
C HIS A 186 -1.58 -26.81 4.16
N SER A 187 -0.42 -27.22 3.65
CA SER A 187 0.13 -28.57 3.89
C SER A 187 1.34 -28.53 4.83
N THR A 188 1.14 -29.01 6.05
CA THR A 188 2.23 -29.18 7.04
C THR A 188 3.31 -30.14 6.54
N VAL A 189 2.91 -31.19 5.80
CA VAL A 189 3.81 -32.17 5.20
C VAL A 189 4.66 -31.54 4.10
N ALA A 190 4.05 -30.76 3.20
CA ALA A 190 4.78 -30.07 2.13
C ALA A 190 5.70 -28.98 2.69
N THR A 191 5.27 -28.23 3.71
CA THR A 191 6.12 -27.24 4.40
C THR A 191 7.33 -27.90 5.06
N ALA A 192 7.14 -29.01 5.79
CA ALA A 192 8.25 -29.75 6.39
C ALA A 192 9.18 -30.35 5.33
N GLY A 193 8.61 -30.87 4.24
CA GLY A 193 9.32 -31.36 3.08
C GLY A 193 10.21 -30.31 2.43
N LEU A 194 9.64 -29.13 2.16
CA LEU A 194 10.36 -27.97 1.61
C LEU A 194 11.58 -27.62 2.47
N LYS A 195 11.39 -27.53 3.79
CA LYS A 195 12.50 -27.22 4.72
C LYS A 195 13.63 -28.25 4.64
N LYS A 196 13.30 -29.54 4.54
CA LYS A 196 14.30 -30.62 4.38
C LYS A 196 15.02 -30.52 3.03
N LYS A 197 14.31 -30.19 1.93
CA LYS A 197 14.93 -30.02 0.61
C LYS A 197 15.79 -28.75 0.55
N GLN A 198 15.37 -27.67 1.20
CA GLN A 198 16.19 -26.45 1.39
C GLN A 198 17.50 -26.78 2.09
N ASP A 199 17.43 -27.53 3.20
CA ASP A 199 18.61 -28.01 3.93
C ASP A 199 19.54 -28.84 3.06
N ALA A 200 19.00 -29.82 2.34
CA ALA A 200 19.78 -30.69 1.46
C ALA A 200 20.46 -29.94 0.30
N GLN A 201 19.89 -28.80 -0.12
CA GLN A 201 20.38 -27.98 -1.24
C GLN A 201 21.16 -26.74 -0.78
N ASN A 202 21.40 -26.58 0.54
CA ASN A 202 22.04 -25.40 1.13
C ASN A 202 21.34 -24.07 0.78
N LEU A 203 20.00 -24.10 0.63
CA LEU A 203 19.20 -22.90 0.38
C LEU A 203 18.77 -22.24 1.71
N PRO A 204 18.55 -20.92 1.72
CA PRO A 204 17.92 -20.24 2.84
C PRO A 204 16.57 -20.86 3.19
N LYS A 205 16.28 -21.04 4.49
CA LYS A 205 15.03 -21.70 4.98
C LYS A 205 13.84 -20.75 5.00
N HIS A 206 13.60 -20.07 3.89
CA HIS A 206 12.53 -19.10 3.77
C HIS A 206 11.19 -19.78 3.48
N LYS A 207 10.11 -19.25 4.07
CA LYS A 207 8.75 -19.63 3.68
C LYS A 207 8.40 -19.01 2.32
N LEU A 208 7.59 -19.71 1.55
CA LEU A 208 7.02 -19.17 0.32
C LEU A 208 6.06 -18.01 0.63
N ILE A 209 6.01 -17.01 -0.24
CA ILE A 209 5.23 -15.78 -0.03
C ILE A 209 3.95 -15.87 -0.87
N GLN A 210 2.80 -15.86 -0.20
CA GLN A 210 1.50 -15.77 -0.87
C GLN A 210 1.24 -14.32 -1.26
N TYR A 211 0.92 -14.07 -2.53
CA TYR A 211 0.62 -12.70 -2.97
C TYR A 211 -0.76 -12.23 -2.48
N SER A 212 -0.84 -10.93 -2.19
CA SER A 212 -2.07 -10.19 -1.95
C SER A 212 -2.61 -9.64 -3.27
N ARG A 213 -3.92 -9.85 -3.51
CA ARG A 213 -4.60 -9.31 -4.70
C ARG A 213 -4.68 -7.78 -4.69
N THR A 214 -4.60 -7.15 -3.52
CA THR A 214 -4.76 -5.69 -3.37
C THR A 214 -3.44 -4.93 -3.45
N ARG A 215 -2.29 -5.62 -3.38
CA ARG A 215 -0.95 -5.01 -3.43
C ARG A 215 -0.06 -5.76 -4.39
N TRP A 216 0.11 -5.19 -5.57
CA TRP A 216 0.83 -5.81 -6.68
C TRP A 216 2.28 -6.21 -6.32
N ASN A 217 2.97 -5.43 -5.45
CA ASN A 217 4.34 -5.69 -4.99
C ASN A 217 4.53 -7.12 -4.46
N SER A 218 3.51 -7.68 -3.85
CA SER A 218 3.54 -9.04 -3.30
C SER A 218 3.64 -10.14 -4.37
N ILE A 219 3.29 -9.85 -5.63
CA ILE A 219 3.53 -10.74 -6.77
C ILE A 219 5.03 -10.76 -7.09
N CYS A 220 5.70 -9.60 -7.07
CA CYS A 220 7.16 -9.52 -7.22
C CYS A 220 7.85 -10.30 -6.10
N ASP A 221 7.44 -10.10 -4.84
CA ASP A 221 7.99 -10.83 -3.68
C ASP A 221 7.81 -12.36 -3.82
N MET A 222 6.63 -12.78 -4.27
CA MET A 222 6.32 -14.19 -4.53
C MET A 222 7.24 -14.76 -5.62
N PHE A 223 7.41 -14.04 -6.72
CA PHE A 223 8.26 -14.46 -7.84
C PHE A 223 9.73 -14.53 -7.44
N GLU A 224 10.26 -13.53 -6.73
CA GLU A 224 11.62 -13.53 -6.16
C GLU A 224 11.83 -14.75 -5.25
N ARG A 225 10.87 -15.01 -4.35
CA ARG A 225 10.95 -16.15 -3.43
C ARG A 225 10.85 -17.49 -4.16
N LEU A 226 9.96 -17.63 -5.13
CA LEU A 226 9.82 -18.86 -5.91
C LEU A 226 11.06 -19.13 -6.75
N HIS A 227 11.65 -18.10 -7.35
CA HIS A 227 12.89 -18.21 -8.09
C HIS A 227 14.05 -18.66 -7.18
N GLU A 228 14.23 -18.03 -6.01
CA GLU A 228 15.22 -18.44 -5.00
C GLU A 228 15.05 -19.91 -4.58
N GLN A 229 13.80 -20.36 -4.48
CA GLN A 229 13.42 -21.67 -3.95
C GLN A 229 13.11 -22.71 -5.03
N ARG A 230 13.36 -22.41 -6.31
CA ARG A 230 12.93 -23.20 -7.48
C ARG A 230 13.26 -24.69 -7.34
N TRP A 231 14.51 -25.00 -6.98
CA TRP A 231 15.00 -26.37 -6.88
C TRP A 231 14.42 -27.13 -5.70
N ALA A 232 14.23 -26.48 -4.54
CA ALA A 232 13.66 -27.12 -3.36
C ALA A 232 12.16 -27.39 -3.53
N VAL A 233 11.45 -26.45 -4.16
CA VAL A 233 10.03 -26.59 -4.52
C VAL A 233 9.86 -27.74 -5.51
N SER A 234 10.63 -27.74 -6.60
CA SER A 234 10.56 -28.80 -7.63
C SER A 234 10.88 -30.18 -7.06
N ALA A 235 11.90 -30.27 -6.20
CA ALA A 235 12.27 -31.52 -5.53
C ALA A 235 11.21 -31.99 -4.53
N THR A 236 10.49 -31.07 -3.88
CA THR A 236 9.40 -31.41 -2.98
C THR A 236 8.19 -31.93 -3.75
N LEU A 237 7.80 -31.25 -4.83
CA LEU A 237 6.68 -31.68 -5.68
C LEU A 237 6.95 -33.03 -6.36
N SER A 238 8.21 -33.32 -6.69
CA SER A 238 8.62 -34.60 -7.31
C SER A 238 8.64 -35.76 -6.31
N ASP A 239 8.73 -35.49 -5.01
CA ASP A 239 8.85 -36.51 -3.97
C ASP A 239 7.47 -37.08 -3.63
N ARG A 240 7.22 -38.32 -4.06
CA ARG A 240 5.91 -38.99 -3.89
C ARG A 240 5.58 -39.36 -2.44
N THR A 241 6.55 -39.28 -1.53
CA THR A 241 6.31 -39.43 -0.09
C THR A 241 5.76 -38.14 0.53
N ILE A 242 5.95 -37.00 -0.14
CA ILE A 242 5.54 -35.67 0.33
C ILE A 242 4.33 -35.16 -0.47
N THR A 243 4.38 -35.25 -1.79
CA THR A 243 3.37 -34.71 -2.71
C THR A 243 2.74 -35.83 -3.54
N LYS A 244 1.41 -35.96 -3.44
CA LYS A 244 0.64 -36.94 -4.20
C LYS A 244 0.72 -36.65 -5.70
N LEU A 245 0.60 -37.68 -6.53
CA LEU A 245 0.73 -37.56 -7.99
C LEU A 245 -0.28 -36.56 -8.60
N ASN A 246 -1.52 -36.53 -8.12
CA ASN A 246 -2.53 -35.60 -8.61
C ASN A 246 -2.19 -34.14 -8.28
N ASP A 247 -1.68 -33.90 -7.07
CA ASP A 247 -1.24 -32.57 -6.65
C ASP A 247 -0.03 -32.13 -7.48
N ALA A 248 0.96 -33.01 -7.65
CA ALA A 248 2.12 -32.75 -8.50
C ALA A 248 1.74 -32.35 -9.94
N ARG A 249 0.83 -33.10 -10.58
CA ARG A 249 0.34 -32.82 -11.95
C ARG A 249 -0.33 -31.45 -12.11
N THR A 250 -0.88 -30.89 -11.05
CA THR A 250 -1.62 -29.62 -11.10
C THR A 250 -0.81 -28.43 -10.60
N LEU A 251 0.22 -28.67 -9.79
CA LEU A 251 1.02 -27.64 -9.12
C LEU A 251 2.42 -27.47 -9.71
N GLU A 252 2.97 -28.48 -10.40
CA GLU A 252 4.27 -28.36 -11.05
C GLU A 252 4.25 -27.26 -12.11
N LEU A 253 5.15 -26.29 -11.95
CA LEU A 253 5.39 -25.24 -12.93
C LEU A 253 6.28 -25.79 -14.03
N THR A 254 5.87 -25.58 -15.28
CA THR A 254 6.67 -25.96 -16.45
C THR A 254 7.90 -25.06 -16.57
N ASP A 255 8.93 -25.51 -17.30
CA ASP A 255 10.11 -24.67 -17.59
C ASP A 255 9.72 -23.34 -18.25
N GLN A 256 8.69 -23.34 -19.10
CA GLN A 256 8.16 -22.11 -19.69
C GLN A 256 7.56 -21.17 -18.64
N ASN A 257 6.97 -21.68 -17.57
CA ASN A 257 6.48 -20.84 -16.47
C ASN A 257 7.65 -20.22 -15.69
N TRP A 258 8.69 -21.01 -15.40
CA TRP A 258 9.89 -20.51 -14.75
C TRP A 258 10.60 -19.44 -15.59
N GLN A 259 10.70 -19.65 -16.92
CA GLN A 259 11.26 -18.67 -17.83
C GLN A 259 10.48 -17.35 -17.80
N VAL A 260 9.15 -17.39 -17.78
CA VAL A 260 8.34 -16.16 -17.67
C VAL A 260 8.58 -15.42 -16.36
N ILE A 261 8.75 -16.14 -15.25
CA ILE A 261 9.09 -15.54 -13.95
C ILE A 261 10.45 -14.83 -14.05
N GLU A 262 11.47 -15.53 -14.53
CA GLU A 262 12.83 -15.03 -14.70
C GLU A 262 12.89 -13.80 -15.61
N ASP A 263 12.19 -13.85 -16.75
CA ASP A 263 12.17 -12.77 -17.75
C ASP A 263 11.47 -11.50 -17.23
N ILE A 264 10.38 -11.62 -16.46
CA ILE A 264 9.58 -10.48 -15.99
C ILE A 264 10.15 -9.86 -14.70
N LEU A 265 10.87 -10.63 -13.89
CA LEU A 265 11.39 -10.18 -12.58
C LEU A 265 12.10 -8.81 -12.65
N PRO A 266 13.03 -8.56 -13.58
CA PRO A 266 13.75 -7.27 -13.64
C PRO A 266 12.83 -6.06 -13.87
N ALA A 267 11.78 -6.24 -14.68
CA ALA A 267 10.78 -5.20 -14.92
C ALA A 267 9.96 -4.94 -13.64
N LEU A 268 9.52 -5.99 -12.96
CA LEU A 268 8.79 -5.88 -11.69
C LEU A 268 9.64 -5.23 -10.59
N GLN A 269 10.93 -5.57 -10.50
CA GLN A 269 11.85 -4.96 -9.54
C GLN A 269 12.00 -3.45 -9.78
N SER A 270 12.12 -3.04 -11.04
CA SER A 270 12.18 -1.62 -11.42
C SER A 270 10.90 -0.88 -11.03
N LEU A 271 9.74 -1.48 -11.31
CA LEU A 271 8.42 -0.93 -10.95
C LEU A 271 8.21 -0.87 -9.43
N LYS A 272 8.74 -1.86 -8.70
CA LYS A 272 8.62 -1.97 -7.25
C LYS A 272 9.46 -0.89 -6.58
N CYS A 273 10.68 -0.68 -7.08
CA CYS A 273 11.55 0.43 -6.68
C CYS A 273 10.84 1.79 -6.85
N ALA A 274 10.27 2.05 -8.03
CA ALA A 274 9.53 3.28 -8.31
C ALA A 274 8.32 3.47 -7.37
N THR A 275 7.53 2.41 -7.16
CA THR A 275 6.38 2.45 -6.24
C THR A 275 6.82 2.74 -4.82
N THR A 276 7.85 2.04 -4.31
CA THR A 276 8.35 2.24 -2.95
C THR A 276 8.93 3.64 -2.74
N ALA A 277 9.65 4.19 -3.72
CA ALA A 277 10.20 5.54 -3.63
C ALA A 277 9.10 6.62 -3.51
N LEU A 278 7.97 6.43 -4.19
CA LEU A 278 6.87 7.40 -4.24
C LEU A 278 5.77 7.16 -3.19
N CYS A 279 5.87 6.07 -2.41
CA CYS A 279 5.02 5.80 -1.25
C CYS A 279 5.62 6.28 0.08
N SER A 280 6.73 7.02 0.06
CA SER A 280 7.35 7.52 1.29
C SER A 280 6.55 8.68 1.90
N GLU A 281 6.41 8.67 3.23
CA GLU A 281 5.71 9.69 4.01
C GLU A 281 6.66 10.68 4.70
N THR A 282 7.99 10.44 4.64
CA THR A 282 8.99 11.21 5.39
C THR A 282 9.67 12.31 4.58
N HIS A 283 9.39 12.39 3.28
CA HIS A 283 10.00 13.37 2.38
C HIS A 283 9.10 13.70 1.19
N VAL A 284 9.33 14.86 0.58
CA VAL A 284 8.58 15.33 -0.60
C VAL A 284 8.79 14.38 -1.79
N CYS A 285 7.73 13.75 -2.27
CA CYS A 285 7.78 12.80 -3.39
C CYS A 285 7.38 13.40 -4.75
N ILE A 286 6.63 14.51 -4.77
CA ILE A 286 6.03 15.06 -6.00
C ILE A 286 7.09 15.45 -7.06
N SER A 287 8.26 15.93 -6.63
CA SER A 287 9.37 16.27 -7.52
C SER A 287 10.02 15.05 -8.19
N LEU A 288 9.78 13.86 -7.65
CA LEU A 288 10.29 12.60 -8.18
C LEU A 288 9.35 11.98 -9.22
N GLU A 289 8.08 12.36 -9.28
CA GLU A 289 7.10 11.74 -10.18
C GLU A 289 7.55 11.83 -11.64
N GLN A 290 7.81 13.04 -12.15
CA GLN A 290 8.24 13.23 -13.53
C GLN A 290 9.54 12.49 -13.91
N PRO A 291 10.66 12.59 -13.15
CA PRO A 291 11.88 11.87 -13.50
C PRO A 291 11.70 10.35 -13.38
N VAL A 292 10.93 9.86 -12.40
CA VAL A 292 10.65 8.42 -12.25
C VAL A 292 9.80 7.92 -13.41
N THR A 293 8.71 8.61 -13.76
CA THR A 293 7.88 8.26 -14.92
C THR A 293 8.69 8.25 -16.21
N ASN A 294 9.50 9.28 -16.44
CA ASN A 294 10.35 9.34 -17.63
C ASN A 294 11.35 8.18 -17.66
N SER A 295 12.00 7.86 -16.53
CA SER A 295 12.90 6.71 -16.44
C SER A 295 12.17 5.39 -16.71
N LEU A 296 10.98 5.21 -16.14
CA LEU A 296 10.15 4.03 -16.37
C LEU A 296 9.81 3.88 -17.85
N LEU A 297 9.26 4.91 -18.49
CA LEU A 297 8.78 4.82 -19.87
C LEU A 297 9.91 4.73 -20.90
N THR A 298 11.02 5.47 -20.68
CA THR A 298 12.11 5.56 -21.67
C THR A 298 13.19 4.51 -21.48
N ARG A 299 13.27 3.86 -20.32
CA ARG A 299 14.32 2.86 -20.02
C ARG A 299 13.74 1.52 -19.57
N HIS A 300 12.96 1.49 -18.50
CA HIS A 300 12.59 0.21 -17.85
C HIS A 300 11.44 -0.52 -18.54
N LEU A 301 10.51 0.22 -19.16
CA LEU A 301 9.36 -0.31 -19.90
C LEU A 301 9.56 -0.24 -21.42
N MET A 302 10.71 0.24 -21.90
CA MET A 302 11.05 0.14 -23.30
C MET A 302 11.47 -1.31 -23.61
N SER A 303 10.92 -1.88 -24.69
CA SER A 303 11.34 -3.18 -25.19
C SER A 303 12.75 -3.09 -25.76
N ILE A 304 13.62 -4.04 -25.40
CA ILE A 304 14.98 -4.14 -25.96
C ILE A 304 15.13 -5.36 -26.87
N PRO A 305 16.03 -5.33 -27.86
CA PRO A 305 16.29 -6.49 -28.72
C PRO A 305 16.71 -7.71 -27.89
N GLY A 306 16.07 -8.86 -28.15
CA GLY A 306 16.35 -10.11 -27.45
C GLY A 306 15.44 -10.41 -26.25
N GLU A 307 14.56 -9.47 -25.85
CA GLU A 307 13.53 -9.76 -24.84
C GLU A 307 12.49 -10.75 -25.35
N SER A 308 11.97 -11.57 -24.44
CA SER A 308 10.89 -12.48 -24.77
C SER A 308 9.61 -11.70 -25.06
N ARG A 309 8.79 -12.23 -25.98
CA ARG A 309 7.53 -11.59 -26.38
C ARG A 309 6.63 -11.27 -25.18
N VAL A 310 6.65 -12.13 -24.16
CA VAL A 310 5.87 -11.97 -22.93
C VAL A 310 6.30 -10.73 -22.13
N VAL A 311 7.60 -10.43 -22.07
CA VAL A 311 8.11 -9.21 -21.42
C VAL A 311 7.72 -7.97 -22.23
N CYS A 312 7.85 -8.02 -23.56
CA CYS A 312 7.45 -6.90 -24.40
C CYS A 312 5.95 -6.58 -24.25
N GLU A 313 5.08 -7.60 -24.33
CA GLU A 313 3.63 -7.44 -24.13
C GLU A 313 3.31 -6.89 -22.74
N PHE A 314 3.98 -7.39 -21.69
CA PHE A 314 3.81 -6.87 -20.32
C PHE A 314 4.20 -5.40 -20.24
N LYS A 315 5.42 -5.05 -20.68
CA LYS A 315 5.95 -3.68 -20.61
C LYS A 315 5.10 -2.70 -21.42
N GLU A 316 4.68 -3.08 -22.62
CA GLU A 316 3.83 -2.28 -23.48
C GLU A 316 2.47 -2.01 -22.85
N ALA A 317 1.85 -3.03 -22.25
CA ALA A 317 0.59 -2.87 -21.52
C ALA A 317 0.72 -1.89 -20.35
N VAL A 318 1.78 -2.02 -19.54
CA VAL A 318 2.04 -1.09 -18.41
C VAL A 318 2.32 0.32 -18.92
N ALA A 319 3.17 0.48 -19.94
CA ALA A 319 3.53 1.80 -20.48
C ALA A 319 2.32 2.51 -21.09
N THR A 320 1.51 1.78 -21.86
CA THR A 320 0.30 2.32 -22.50
C THR A 320 -0.72 2.77 -21.46
N SER A 321 -0.95 1.96 -20.42
CA SER A 321 -1.88 2.33 -19.34
C SER A 321 -1.35 3.44 -18.45
N HIS A 322 -0.03 3.61 -18.30
CA HIS A 322 0.54 4.66 -17.45
C HIS A 322 0.62 6.03 -18.15
N THR A 323 0.82 6.06 -19.48
CA THR A 323 1.02 7.30 -20.27
C THR A 323 -0.12 8.33 -20.10
N PRO A 324 -1.42 7.97 -20.12
CA PRO A 324 -2.53 8.92 -19.96
C PRO A 324 -2.54 9.65 -18.61
N PHE A 325 -1.80 9.14 -17.62
CA PHE A 325 -1.81 9.66 -16.26
C PHE A 325 -0.55 10.46 -15.90
N THR A 326 0.27 10.82 -16.90
CA THR A 326 1.37 11.77 -16.65
C THR A 326 0.79 13.10 -16.16
N PRO A 327 1.14 13.56 -14.94
CA PRO A 327 0.53 14.76 -14.37
C PRO A 327 0.80 15.98 -15.27
N THR A 328 -0.26 16.59 -15.80
CA THR A 328 -0.19 17.88 -16.49
C THR A 328 0.09 19.06 -15.54
N VAL A 329 0.17 18.80 -14.23
CA VAL A 329 0.32 19.80 -13.15
C VAL A 329 1.52 20.73 -13.39
N PHE A 330 2.57 20.27 -14.05
CA PHE A 330 3.77 21.08 -14.34
C PHE A 330 3.83 21.69 -15.73
N GLN A 331 2.93 21.34 -16.66
CA GLN A 331 2.99 21.83 -18.04
C GLN A 331 2.50 23.28 -18.20
N GLY A 332 1.92 23.90 -17.17
CA GLY A 332 1.30 25.23 -17.26
C GLY A 332 1.85 26.34 -16.36
N ARG A 333 2.78 26.09 -15.42
CA ARG A 333 3.21 27.10 -14.43
C ARG A 333 4.69 27.50 -14.45
N PHE A 334 5.53 26.86 -15.27
CA PHE A 334 6.91 27.29 -15.51
C PHE A 334 7.10 27.83 -16.94
N GLY A 335 6.11 28.57 -17.44
CA GLY A 335 6.22 29.32 -18.68
C GLY A 335 6.99 30.63 -18.47
N ALA A 336 8.15 30.74 -19.11
CA ALA A 336 8.84 31.97 -19.52
C ALA A 336 8.96 33.08 -18.46
N GLY A 337 9.95 32.95 -17.58
CA GLY A 337 10.49 34.04 -16.77
C GLY A 337 12.00 33.89 -16.65
N ALA A 338 12.70 34.05 -17.77
CA ALA A 338 14.14 34.29 -17.84
C ALA A 338 14.40 35.37 -18.88
#